data_AF-A0A357V332-F1
#
_entry.id   AF-A0A357V332-F1
#
_cell.length_a   1.000
_cell.length_b   1.000
_cell.length_c   1.000
_cell.angle_alpha   90.00
_cell.angle_beta   90.00
_cell.angle_gamma   90.00
#
_symmetry.space_group_name_H-M   'P 1'
#
loop_
_entity.id
_entity.type
_entity.pdbx_description
1 polymer ?
#
loop_
_entity_poly.entity_id
_entity_poly.type
_entity_poly.pdbx_seq_one_letter_code
_entity_poly.pdbx_strand_id
1 'polypeptide(L)'
;MTYVIIGAGPAGVVAAETLAKTDPGSDIVLLGGEADPPYSRMAIPYVLTGIIDHGGTHLRKTAGHYDALGITYRQGRAAGIDVTGRKVALEGGGEQAYDTLLIATGASPIK
;
A
#
# COMPACT_ATOMS: atom_id res chain seq x y z
N MET A 1 -9.65 11.46 11.09
CA MET A 1 -8.17 11.48 11.01
C MET A 1 -7.80 10.74 9.74
N THR A 2 -7.00 11.34 8.86
CA THR A 2 -6.59 10.73 7.60
C THR A 2 -5.17 10.17 7.71
N TYR A 3 -5.04 8.85 7.69
CA TYR A 3 -3.78 8.14 7.59
C TYR A 3 -3.46 7.83 6.14
N VAL A 4 -2.29 8.25 5.67
CA VAL A 4 -1.77 7.87 4.35
C VAL A 4 -0.55 7.00 4.53
N ILE A 5 -0.51 5.88 3.83
CA ILE A 5 0.60 4.92 3.85
C ILE A 5 1.16 4.82 2.44
N ILE A 6 2.42 5.24 2.26
CA ILE A 6 3.14 5.12 0.98
C ILE A 6 3.84 3.77 0.93
N GLY A 7 3.36 2.87 0.08
CA GLY A 7 3.95 1.56 -0.15
C GLY A 7 3.02 0.42 0.27
N ALA A 8 2.54 -0.35 -0.71
CA ALA A 8 1.61 -1.45 -0.50
C ALA A 8 2.29 -2.82 -0.42
N GLY A 9 3.49 -2.86 0.19
CA GLY A 9 4.16 -4.10 0.58
C GLY A 9 3.67 -4.64 1.93
N PRO A 10 4.30 -5.68 2.48
CA PRO A 10 3.89 -6.29 3.75
C PRO A 10 3.77 -5.29 4.90
N ALA A 11 4.73 -4.37 5.03
CA ALA A 11 4.71 -3.35 6.09
C ALA A 11 3.49 -2.41 5.99
N GLY A 12 3.20 -1.89 4.80
CA GLY A 12 2.09 -0.97 4.60
C GLY A 12 0.72 -1.65 4.74
N VAL A 13 0.58 -2.87 4.22
CA VAL A 13 -0.66 -3.66 4.37
C VAL A 13 -0.96 -3.95 5.84
N VAL A 14 0.04 -4.42 6.60
CA VAL A 14 -0.16 -4.72 8.03
C VAL A 14 -0.46 -3.45 8.82
N ALA A 15 0.21 -2.33 8.51
CA ALA A 15 -0.08 -1.05 9.15
C ALA A 15 -1.52 -0.58 8.90
N ALA A 16 -2.00 -0.65 7.66
CA ALA A 16 -3.37 -0.26 7.30
C ALA A 16 -4.41 -1.12 8.04
N GLU A 17 -4.23 -2.44 8.07
CA GLU A 17 -5.14 -3.35 8.77
C GLU A 17 -5.10 -3.21 10.29
N THR A 18 -3.95 -2.84 10.83
CA THR A 18 -3.81 -2.56 12.27
C THR A 18 -4.56 -1.29 12.62
N LEU A 19 -4.37 -0.21 11.84
CA LEU A 19 -5.10 1.05 12.02
C LEU A 19 -6.61 0.85 11.91
N ALA A 20 -7.08 0.07 10.93
CA ALA A 20 -8.50 -0.24 10.76
C ALA A 20 -9.12 -0.91 12.00
N LYS A 21 -8.31 -1.63 12.80
CA LYS A 21 -8.75 -2.26 14.06
C LYS A 21 -8.61 -1.35 15.26
N THR A 22 -7.55 -0.55 15.33
CA THR A 22 -7.19 0.22 16.53
C THR A 22 -7.76 1.63 16.56
N ASP A 23 -8.07 2.21 15.39
CA ASP A 23 -8.70 3.52 15.24
C ASP A 23 -9.89 3.44 14.26
N PRO A 24 -10.96 2.72 14.65
CA PRO A 24 -12.15 2.57 13.82
C PRO A 24 -12.83 3.94 13.61
N GLY A 25 -12.98 4.36 12.36
CA GLY A 25 -13.51 5.67 11.98
C GLY A 25 -12.48 6.65 11.42
N SER A 26 -11.21 6.25 11.36
CA SER A 26 -10.20 6.96 10.58
C SER A 26 -10.30 6.67 9.09
N ASP A 27 -9.88 7.63 8.27
CA ASP A 27 -9.76 7.46 6.82
C ASP A 27 -8.37 6.90 6.52
N ILE A 28 -8.29 5.66 6.04
CA ILE A 28 -7.02 4.98 5.79
C ILE A 28 -6.82 4.83 4.29
N VAL A 29 -5.75 5.44 3.76
CA VAL A 29 -5.37 5.36 2.36
C VAL A 29 -4.05 4.60 2.21
N LEU A 30 -4.08 3.48 1.49
CA LEU A 30 -2.91 2.68 1.16
C LEU A 30 -2.50 2.93 -0.31
N LEU A 31 -1.36 3.58 -0.52
CA LEU A 31 -0.84 3.88 -1.85
C LEU A 31 0.08 2.77 -2.37
N GLY A 32 -0.27 2.21 -3.53
CA GLY A 32 0.53 1.21 -4.24
C GLY A 32 1.16 1.76 -5.52
N GLY A 33 2.50 1.78 -5.60
CA GLY A 33 3.23 2.31 -6.76
C GLY A 33 3.52 1.30 -7.88
N GLU A 34 2.90 0.12 -7.83
CA GLU A 34 3.12 -1.00 -8.77
C GLU A 34 1.81 -1.34 -9.48
N ALA A 35 1.89 -2.05 -10.62
CA ALA A 35 0.72 -2.40 -11.42
C ALA A 35 -0.14 -3.50 -10.77
N ASP A 36 0.50 -4.37 -9.99
CA ASP A 36 -0.13 -5.50 -9.34
C ASP A 36 -0.75 -5.14 -7.98
N PRO A 37 -1.79 -5.89 -7.56
CA PRO A 37 -2.28 -5.83 -6.18
C PRO A 37 -1.15 -6.06 -5.16
N PRO A 38 -1.32 -5.62 -3.90
CA PRO A 38 -0.33 -5.84 -2.85
C PRO A 38 0.10 -7.30 -2.74
N TYR A 39 1.40 -7.56 -2.92
CA TYR A 39 1.95 -8.91 -3.03
C TYR A 39 3.25 -9.09 -2.23
N SER A 40 3.57 -10.34 -1.91
CA SER A 40 4.80 -10.72 -1.23
C SER A 40 5.91 -10.99 -2.24
N ARG A 41 6.90 -10.09 -2.31
CA ARG A 41 8.10 -10.31 -3.12
C ARG A 41 8.91 -11.55 -2.67
N MET A 42 8.81 -11.94 -1.40
CA MET A 42 9.43 -13.17 -0.89
C MET A 42 8.81 -14.44 -1.49
N ALA A 43 7.61 -14.36 -2.05
CA ALA A 43 6.94 -15.49 -2.70
C ALA A 43 7.34 -15.68 -4.17
N ILE A 44 8.04 -14.71 -4.79
CA ILE A 44 8.46 -14.78 -6.21
C ILE A 44 9.26 -16.06 -6.53
N PRO A 45 10.24 -16.52 -5.71
CA PRO A 45 10.97 -17.75 -6.00
C PRO A 45 10.06 -18.98 -6.16
N TYR A 46 8.94 -19.05 -5.43
CA TYR A 46 7.99 -20.15 -5.53
C TYR A 46 7.14 -20.10 -6.81
N VAL A 47 6.92 -18.90 -7.37
CA VAL A 47 6.32 -18.73 -8.69
C VAL A 47 7.28 -19.24 -9.75
N LEU A 48 8.56 -18.85 -9.66
CA LEU A 48 9.59 -19.22 -10.63
C LEU A 48 9.84 -20.74 -10.67
N THR A 49 9.67 -21.44 -9.55
CA THR A 49 9.79 -22.91 -9.48
C THR A 49 8.47 -23.65 -9.75
N GLY A 50 7.38 -22.93 -10.03
CA GLY A 50 6.07 -23.53 -10.33
C GLY A 50 5.33 -24.12 -9.12
N ILE A 51 5.75 -23.80 -7.89
CA ILE A 51 5.10 -24.27 -6.65
C ILE A 51 3.78 -23.54 -6.42
N ILE A 52 3.71 -22.26 -6.81
CA ILE A 52 2.51 -21.42 -6.76
C ILE A 52 2.32 -20.69 -8.09
N ASP A 53 1.10 -20.26 -8.35
CA ASP A 53 0.81 -19.31 -9.44
C ASP A 53 1.06 -17.86 -9.00
N HIS A 54 0.88 -16.91 -9.93
CA HIS A 54 1.05 -15.48 -9.67
C HIS A 54 0.16 -15.00 -8.52
N GLY A 55 -1.12 -15.44 -8.48
CA GLY A 55 -2.07 -15.10 -7.43
C GLY A 55 -1.64 -15.62 -6.04
N GLY A 56 -0.83 -16.68 -6.00
CA GLY A 56 -0.18 -17.17 -4.79
C GLY A 56 0.71 -16.14 -4.09
N THR A 57 1.17 -15.10 -4.80
CA THR A 57 1.98 -14.02 -4.23
C THR A 57 1.15 -12.94 -3.53
N HIS A 58 -0.14 -12.81 -3.85
CA HIS A 58 -0.97 -11.73 -3.32
C HIS A 58 -1.05 -11.81 -1.79
N LEU A 59 -0.83 -10.68 -1.12
CA LEU A 59 -0.86 -10.62 0.35
C LEU A 59 -2.26 -10.94 0.87
N ARG A 60 -3.29 -10.55 0.12
CA ARG A 60 -4.70 -10.86 0.40
C ARG A 60 -5.35 -11.38 -0.87
N LYS A 61 -6.05 -12.51 -0.74
CA LYS A 61 -6.67 -13.24 -1.86
C LYS A 61 -8.16 -12.98 -1.99
N THR A 62 -8.80 -12.48 -0.94
CA THR A 62 -10.23 -12.17 -0.91
C THR A 62 -10.48 -10.88 -1.69
N ALA A 63 -11.35 -10.92 -2.69
CA ALA A 63 -11.80 -9.72 -3.40
C ALA A 63 -12.50 -8.77 -2.42
N GLY A 64 -12.26 -7.46 -2.55
CA GLY A 64 -12.84 -6.45 -1.66
C GLY A 64 -12.32 -6.49 -0.22
N HIS A 65 -11.21 -7.20 0.06
CA HIS A 65 -10.63 -7.30 1.40
C HIS A 65 -10.39 -5.92 2.05
N TYR A 66 -9.84 -4.97 1.29
CA TYR A 66 -9.56 -3.63 1.80
C TYR A 66 -10.84 -2.82 2.03
N ASP A 67 -11.78 -2.85 1.09
CA ASP A 67 -13.06 -2.15 1.21
C ASP A 67 -13.86 -2.65 2.43
N ALA A 68 -13.85 -3.96 2.68
CA ALA A 68 -14.49 -4.57 3.84
C ALA A 68 -13.88 -4.12 5.18
N LEU A 69 -12.65 -3.58 5.17
CA LEU A 69 -11.97 -3.01 6.32
C LEU A 69 -12.01 -1.48 6.35
N GLY A 70 -12.69 -0.84 5.41
CA GLY A 70 -12.69 0.62 5.26
C GLY A 70 -11.36 1.20 4.79
N ILE A 71 -10.47 0.38 4.22
CA ILE A 71 -9.17 0.80 3.70
C ILE A 71 -9.33 1.17 2.23
N THR A 72 -9.04 2.42 1.88
CA THR A 72 -8.98 2.86 0.49
C THR A 72 -7.62 2.46 -0.10
N TYR A 73 -7.57 1.37 -0.86
CA TYR A 73 -6.40 1.06 -1.68
C TYR A 73 -6.43 1.90 -2.95
N ARG A 74 -5.38 2.68 -3.18
CA ARG A 74 -5.24 3.51 -4.38
C ARG A 74 -3.92 3.18 -5.08
N GLN A 75 -4.03 2.74 -6.32
CA GLN A 75 -2.88 2.58 -7.19
C GLN A 75 -2.40 3.97 -7.63
N GLY A 76 -1.13 4.26 -7.34
CA GLY A 76 -0.52 5.57 -7.58
C GLY A 76 0.86 5.64 -6.95
N ARG A 77 1.88 5.91 -7.76
CA ARG A 77 3.25 6.10 -7.28
C ARG A 77 3.39 7.49 -6.68
N ALA A 78 3.86 7.57 -5.44
CA ALA A 78 4.20 8.85 -4.82
C ALA A 78 5.45 9.44 -5.50
N ALA A 79 5.34 10.70 -5.94
CA ALA A 79 6.40 11.45 -6.58
C ALA A 79 7.10 12.43 -5.61
N GLY A 80 6.40 12.86 -4.57
CA GLY A 80 6.93 13.80 -3.58
C GLY A 80 5.98 13.99 -2.40
N ILE A 81 6.50 14.61 -1.34
CA ILE A 81 5.74 14.93 -0.12
C ILE A 81 5.89 16.43 0.12
N ASP A 82 4.77 17.14 0.13
CA ASP A 82 4.67 18.49 0.69
C ASP A 82 4.37 18.36 2.19
N VAL A 83 5.39 18.57 3.01
CA VAL A 83 5.30 18.46 4.47
C VAL A 83 4.51 19.63 5.05
N THR A 84 4.68 20.83 4.50
CA THR A 84 4.01 22.05 4.99
C THR A 84 2.51 22.00 4.65
N GLY A 85 2.18 21.65 3.40
CA GLY A 85 0.80 21.50 2.95
C GLY A 85 0.14 20.18 3.37
N ARG A 86 0.91 19.24 3.93
CA ARG A 86 0.50 17.88 4.34
C ARG A 86 -0.16 17.08 3.20
N LYS A 87 0.55 16.97 2.08
CA LYS A 87 0.09 16.24 0.90
C LYS A 87 1.17 15.35 0.30
N VAL A 88 0.74 14.26 -0.31
CA VAL A 88 1.56 13.41 -1.19
C VAL A 88 1.20 13.74 -2.63
N ALA A 89 2.18 14.14 -3.43
CA ALA A 89 2.03 14.28 -4.87
C ALA A 89 2.19 12.92 -5.55
N LEU A 90 1.35 12.63 -6.54
CA LEU A 90 1.38 11.37 -7.28
C LEU A 90 1.96 11.56 -8.70
N GLU A 91 2.65 10.54 -9.19
CA GLU A 91 3.05 10.48 -10.60
C GLU A 91 1.83 10.47 -11.51
N GLY A 92 1.92 11.17 -12.64
CA GLY A 92 0.78 11.39 -13.54
C GLY A 92 -0.18 12.50 -13.08
N GLY A 93 0.11 13.14 -11.95
CA GLY A 93 -0.68 14.24 -11.39
C GLY A 93 -1.64 13.81 -10.28
N GLY A 94 -2.17 14.81 -9.58
CA GLY A 94 -3.04 14.61 -8.43
C GLY A 94 -2.29 14.57 -7.09
N GLU A 95 -3.07 14.70 -6.02
CA GLU A 95 -2.56 14.81 -4.66
C GLU A 95 -3.38 13.92 -3.71
N GLN A 96 -2.78 13.58 -2.58
CA GLN A 96 -3.43 12.92 -1.46
C GLN A 96 -3.09 13.68 -0.17
N ALA A 97 -4.06 14.35 0.41
CA ALA A 97 -3.91 15.00 1.72
C ALA A 97 -3.82 13.94 2.84
N TYR A 98 -3.11 14.29 3.91
CA TYR A 98 -2.98 13.45 5.10
C TYR A 98 -2.95 14.28 6.37
N ASP A 99 -3.35 13.67 7.48
CA ASP A 99 -3.04 14.17 8.82
C ASP A 99 -1.78 13.50 9.37
N THR A 100 -1.64 12.19 9.12
CA THR A 100 -0.47 11.39 9.49
C THR A 100 0.00 10.56 8.29
N LEU A 101 1.31 10.53 8.06
CA LEU A 101 1.94 9.85 6.94
C LEU A 101 2.88 8.75 7.42
N LEU A 102 2.75 7.55 6.85
CA LEU A 102 3.69 6.46 7.00
C LEU A 102 4.43 6.19 5.68
N ILE A 103 5.76 6.19 5.71
CA ILE A 103 6.60 5.80 4.58
C ILE A 103 6.98 4.32 4.75
N ALA A 104 6.37 3.46 3.93
CA ALA A 104 6.55 2.00 3.91
C ALA A 104 7.02 1.52 2.53
N THR A 105 7.88 2.29 1.87
CA THR A 105 8.31 2.10 0.47
C THR A 105 9.22 0.90 0.22
N GLY A 106 9.69 0.24 1.28
CA GLY A 106 10.61 -0.89 1.18
C GLY A 106 11.97 -0.47 0.60
N ALA A 107 12.52 -1.29 -0.29
CA ALA A 107 13.82 -1.07 -0.90
C ALA A 107 13.81 -1.42 -2.40
N SER A 108 14.81 -0.91 -3.10
CA SER A 108 15.15 -1.28 -4.48
C SER A 108 16.54 -1.93 -4.50
N PRO A 109 16.77 -2.93 -5.36
CA PRO A 109 18.11 -3.48 -5.56
C PRO A 109 19.08 -2.39 -6.04
N ILE A 110 20.35 -2.54 -5.66
CA ILE A 110 21.43 -1.70 -6.20
C ILE A 110 21.53 -1.98 -7.70
N LYS A 111 21.60 -0.91 -8.50
CA LYS A 111 21.78 -0.98 -9.95
C LYS A 111 23.26 -1.00 -10.33
#